data_AF-A0A2S8W5A7-F1
#
_entry.id   AF-A0A2S8W5A7-F1
#
_cell.length_a   1.000
_cell.length_b   1.000
_cell.length_c   1.000
_cell.angle_alpha   90.00
_cell.angle_beta   90.00
_cell.angle_gamma   90.00
#
_symmetry.space_group_name_H-M   'P 1'
#
loop_
_entity.id
_entity.type
_entity.pdbx_description
1 polymer ?
#
loop_
_entity_poly.entity_id
_entity_poly.type
_entity_poly.pdbx_seq_one_letter_code
_entity_poly.pdbx_strand_id
1 'polypeptide(L)'
;MPQSNIQQVWPAEQAELSPEQKALAALRAEIDSLDDQILELFERRLAVAAQVGKAKDAPTGPHTKLRPDREQAVQARVLKQCEPENREAVEHLWREIVGWGLARQGRLQVHVWAPIDPSKAVDGARLRFGAAADIKLVRDPQAALAHAAEGHGVAVLSINTEDAWWMGLRREWSMLSVFDGYGGETPTSLAVGKIDPPALPTGRRVVVTVGGDAGDGSGARRWGLNTNHGWTLALTDADVAPGDVEGCVGAIG
;
A
#
# COMPACT_ATOMS: atom_id res chain seq x y z
N MET A 1 75.16 -5.75 -33.08
CA MET A 1 74.20 -6.75 -32.57
C MET A 1 73.57 -6.18 -31.29
N PRO A 2 72.35 -5.63 -31.30
CA PRO A 2 71.58 -5.46 -30.09
C PRO A 2 70.63 -6.66 -29.94
N GLN A 3 70.77 -7.40 -28.85
CA GLN A 3 69.84 -8.47 -28.49
C GLN A 3 68.52 -7.83 -28.04
N SER A 4 67.52 -7.87 -28.91
CA SER A 4 66.13 -7.57 -28.56
C SER A 4 65.62 -8.68 -27.64
N ASN A 5 65.55 -8.39 -26.34
CA ASN A 5 64.96 -9.29 -25.36
C ASN A 5 63.44 -9.21 -25.51
N ILE A 6 62.87 -10.11 -26.32
CA ILE A 6 61.43 -10.29 -26.42
C ILE A 6 61.00 -11.08 -25.18
N GLN A 7 60.50 -10.39 -24.17
CA GLN A 7 59.80 -11.01 -23.06
C GLN A 7 58.51 -11.64 -23.61
N GLN A 8 58.51 -12.96 -23.82
CA GLN A 8 57.28 -13.70 -24.11
C GLN A 8 56.35 -13.57 -22.89
N VAL A 9 55.35 -12.71 -23.00
CA VAL A 9 54.20 -12.70 -22.11
C VAL A 9 53.33 -13.85 -22.57
N TRP A 10 53.51 -15.03 -21.97
CA TRP A 10 52.54 -16.12 -22.12
C TRP A 10 51.15 -15.61 -21.70
N PRO A 11 50.07 -15.94 -22.43
CA PRO A 11 48.73 -15.67 -21.93
C PRO A 11 48.64 -16.37 -20.58
N ALA A 12 48.27 -15.64 -19.52
CA ALA A 12 48.01 -16.24 -18.23
C ALA A 12 47.19 -17.52 -18.46
N GLU A 13 47.75 -18.67 -18.07
CA GLU A 13 47.03 -19.94 -18.07
C GLU A 13 45.62 -19.66 -17.58
N GLN A 14 44.63 -19.94 -18.42
CA GLN A 14 43.24 -19.89 -18.02
C GLN A 14 43.13 -20.81 -16.82
N ALA A 15 43.14 -20.26 -15.61
CA ALA A 15 43.11 -21.03 -14.39
C ALA A 15 41.88 -21.94 -14.47
N GLU A 16 42.11 -23.24 -14.63
CA GLU A 16 41.02 -24.20 -14.76
C GLU A 16 40.19 -24.13 -13.48
N LEU A 17 38.93 -23.71 -13.63
CA LEU A 17 38.00 -23.62 -12.52
C LEU A 17 37.86 -25.01 -11.87
N SER A 18 37.94 -25.04 -10.54
CA SER A 18 37.64 -26.24 -9.77
C SER A 18 36.22 -26.73 -10.05
N PRO A 19 35.91 -28.01 -9.81
CA PRO A 19 34.54 -28.52 -9.94
C PRO A 19 33.50 -27.69 -9.18
N GLU A 20 33.84 -27.23 -7.97
CA GLU A 20 32.98 -26.37 -7.15
C GLU A 20 32.78 -25.00 -7.79
N GLN A 21 33.83 -24.41 -8.36
CA GLN A 21 33.74 -23.14 -9.06
C GLN A 21 32.90 -23.24 -10.34
N LYS A 22 32.99 -24.36 -11.06
CA LYS A 22 32.15 -24.65 -12.24
C LYS A 22 30.68 -24.83 -11.83
N ALA A 23 30.41 -25.57 -10.75
CA ALA A 23 29.05 -25.77 -10.24
C ALA A 23 28.42 -24.45 -9.78
N LEU A 24 29.17 -23.62 -9.05
CA LEU A 24 28.71 -22.29 -8.64
C LEU A 24 28.44 -21.37 -9.85
N ALA A 25 29.30 -21.41 -10.87
CA ALA A 25 29.09 -20.64 -12.10
C ALA A 25 27.81 -21.07 -12.83
N ALA A 26 27.52 -22.38 -12.88
CA ALA A 26 26.29 -22.90 -13.48
C ALA A 26 25.04 -22.42 -12.72
N LEU A 27 25.04 -22.48 -11.38
CA LEU A 27 23.92 -22.00 -10.57
C LEU A 27 23.69 -20.48 -10.75
N ARG A 28 24.75 -19.68 -10.88
CA ARG A 28 24.62 -18.24 -11.15
C ARG A 28 24.02 -17.97 -12.53
N ALA A 29 24.45 -18.71 -13.55
CA ALA A 29 23.87 -18.59 -14.88
C ALA A 29 22.38 -18.98 -14.90
N GLU A 30 21.98 -19.95 -14.06
CA GLU A 30 20.56 -20.28 -13.87
C GLU A 30 19.78 -19.13 -13.22
N ILE A 31 20.34 -18.46 -12.20
CA ILE A 31 19.74 -17.26 -11.59
C ILE A 31 19.60 -16.14 -12.63
N ASP A 32 20.65 -15.84 -13.39
CA ASP A 32 20.61 -14.81 -14.43
C ASP A 32 19.49 -15.09 -15.45
N SER A 33 19.35 -16.36 -15.86
CA SER A 33 18.27 -16.79 -16.76
C SER A 33 16.87 -16.67 -16.14
N LEU A 34 16.72 -16.81 -14.83
CA LEU A 34 15.45 -16.60 -14.13
C LEU A 34 15.13 -15.11 -13.99
N ASP A 35 16.13 -14.29 -13.70
CA ASP A 35 15.99 -12.84 -13.60
C ASP A 35 15.52 -12.22 -14.93
N ASP A 36 16.07 -12.68 -16.06
CA ASP A 36 15.62 -12.28 -17.40
C ASP A 36 14.13 -12.59 -17.62
N GLN A 37 13.67 -13.78 -17.20
CA GLN A 37 12.26 -14.17 -17.31
C GLN A 37 11.35 -13.37 -16.38
N ILE A 38 11.81 -13.08 -15.15
CA ILE A 38 11.08 -12.25 -14.19
C ILE A 38 10.91 -10.84 -14.77
N LEU A 39 11.97 -10.26 -15.35
CA LEU A 39 11.93 -8.94 -15.97
C LEU A 39 10.95 -8.91 -17.15
N GLU A 40 10.99 -9.91 -18.04
CA GLU A 40 10.05 -10.00 -19.17
C GLU A 40 8.59 -10.06 -18.70
N LEU A 41 8.30 -10.92 -17.71
CA LEU A 41 6.97 -11.05 -17.13
C LEU A 41 6.50 -9.76 -16.44
N PHE A 42 7.41 -9.09 -15.74
CA PHE A 42 7.14 -7.83 -15.07
C PHE A 42 6.77 -6.72 -16.06
N GLU A 43 7.58 -6.52 -17.11
CA GLU A 43 7.31 -5.52 -18.15
C GLU A 43 5.99 -5.81 -18.88
N ARG A 44 5.74 -7.06 -19.23
CA ARG A 44 4.46 -7.48 -19.84
C ARG A 44 3.29 -7.19 -18.91
N ARG A 45 3.42 -7.44 -17.60
CA ARG A 45 2.38 -7.12 -16.61
C ARG A 45 2.12 -5.63 -16.52
N LEU A 46 3.16 -4.79 -16.52
CA LEU A 46 3.02 -3.33 -16.52
C LEU A 46 2.32 -2.82 -17.78
N ALA A 47 2.62 -3.39 -18.95
CA ALA A 47 1.93 -3.06 -20.20
C ALA A 47 0.42 -3.37 -20.12
N VAL A 48 0.05 -4.53 -19.56
CA VAL A 48 -1.35 -4.88 -19.33
C VAL A 48 -2.01 -3.92 -18.32
N ALA A 49 -1.33 -3.56 -17.23
CA ALA A 49 -1.85 -2.60 -16.25
C ALA A 49 -2.14 -1.22 -16.88
N ALA A 50 -1.28 -0.75 -17.79
CA ALA A 50 -1.51 0.48 -18.54
C ALA A 50 -2.75 0.40 -19.45
N GLN A 51 -2.99 -0.76 -20.08
CA GLN A 51 -4.20 -0.99 -20.89
C GLN A 51 -5.47 -1.00 -20.03
N VAL A 52 -5.41 -1.63 -18.84
CA VAL A 52 -6.51 -1.63 -17.88
C VAL A 52 -6.87 -0.21 -17.44
N GLY A 53 -5.88 0.65 -17.19
CA GLY A 53 -6.11 2.06 -16.88
C GLY A 53 -6.90 2.78 -17.98
N LYS A 54 -6.47 2.63 -19.24
CA LYS A 54 -7.15 3.25 -20.39
C LYS A 54 -8.59 2.76 -20.57
N ALA A 55 -8.86 1.49 -20.30
CA ALA A 55 -10.21 0.93 -20.38
C ALA A 55 -11.13 1.44 -19.26
N LYS A 56 -10.55 1.81 -18.11
CA LYS A 56 -11.27 2.38 -16.95
C LYS A 56 -11.46 3.90 -17.04
N ASP A 57 -10.77 4.60 -17.94
CA ASP A 57 -10.97 6.03 -18.18
C ASP A 57 -12.31 6.32 -18.92
N ALA A 58 -13.16 5.32 -19.14
CA ALA A 58 -14.59 5.52 -19.37
C ALA A 58 -15.24 6.03 -18.05
N PRO A 59 -16.13 7.03 -18.08
CA PRO A 59 -16.35 7.94 -16.95
C PRO A 59 -17.01 7.26 -15.73
N THR A 60 -16.24 6.58 -14.89
CA THR A 60 -16.67 6.05 -13.60
C THR A 60 -16.40 7.08 -12.50
N GLY A 61 -17.09 8.21 -12.59
CA GLY A 61 -17.21 9.19 -11.51
C GLY A 61 -15.90 9.85 -11.02
N PRO A 62 -15.99 10.67 -9.95
CA PRO A 62 -14.88 11.47 -9.44
C PRO A 62 -14.01 10.73 -8.41
N HIS A 63 -13.85 9.40 -8.54
CA HIS A 63 -13.14 8.55 -7.56
C HIS A 63 -11.65 8.41 -7.89
N THR A 64 -10.83 8.16 -6.87
CA THR A 64 -9.42 7.81 -7.04
C THR A 64 -9.31 6.50 -7.83
N LYS A 65 -8.27 6.34 -8.66
CA LYS A 65 -8.01 5.10 -9.43
C LYS A 65 -7.71 3.86 -8.57
N LEU A 66 -7.56 4.06 -7.26
CA LEU A 66 -7.25 3.01 -6.29
C LEU A 66 -8.42 2.04 -6.16
N ARG A 67 -8.11 0.75 -6.09
CA ARG A 67 -9.07 -0.34 -5.90
C ARG A 67 -8.62 -1.25 -4.76
N PRO A 68 -8.76 -0.81 -3.49
CA PRO A 68 -8.28 -1.57 -2.32
C PRO A 68 -8.77 -3.01 -2.28
N ASP A 69 -10.05 -3.25 -2.62
CA ASP A 69 -10.65 -4.58 -2.79
C ASP A 69 -9.81 -5.50 -3.70
N ARG A 70 -9.40 -4.96 -4.86
CA ARG A 70 -8.66 -5.71 -5.87
C ARG A 70 -7.25 -5.99 -5.41
N GLU A 71 -6.60 -5.02 -4.76
CA GLU A 71 -5.26 -5.16 -4.20
C GLU A 71 -5.24 -6.26 -3.12
N GLN A 72 -6.19 -6.21 -2.19
CA GLN A 72 -6.39 -7.23 -1.15
C GLN A 72 -6.61 -8.62 -1.78
N ALA A 73 -7.46 -8.73 -2.81
CA ALA A 73 -7.71 -9.99 -3.50
C ALA A 73 -6.49 -10.54 -4.23
N VAL A 74 -5.67 -9.67 -4.84
CA VAL A 74 -4.40 -10.10 -5.46
C VAL A 74 -3.44 -10.63 -4.39
N GLN A 75 -3.28 -9.89 -3.29
CA GLN A 75 -2.38 -10.25 -2.19
C GLN A 75 -2.79 -11.60 -1.57
N ALA A 76 -4.06 -11.77 -1.21
CA ALA A 76 -4.59 -13.00 -0.65
C ALA A 76 -4.39 -14.20 -1.58
N ARG A 77 -4.58 -14.01 -2.90
CA ARG A 77 -4.38 -15.08 -3.89
C ARG A 77 -2.93 -15.54 -3.93
N VAL A 78 -1.96 -14.62 -3.94
CA VAL A 78 -0.54 -15.01 -4.06
C VAL A 78 0.02 -15.56 -2.76
N LEU A 79 -0.38 -15.02 -1.61
CA LEU A 79 0.01 -15.54 -0.29
C LEU A 79 -0.57 -16.93 0.02
N LYS A 80 -1.69 -17.28 -0.61
CA LYS A 80 -2.24 -18.64 -0.56
C LYS A 80 -1.43 -19.63 -1.41
N GLN A 81 -0.75 -19.15 -2.45
CA GLN A 81 -0.03 -19.98 -3.41
C GLN A 81 1.46 -20.14 -3.09
N CYS A 82 2.06 -19.19 -2.38
CA CYS A 82 3.46 -19.26 -2.03
C CYS A 82 3.73 -20.23 -0.86
N GLU A 83 4.96 -20.70 -0.77
CA GLU A 83 5.43 -21.46 0.39
C GLU A 83 5.32 -20.62 1.67
N PRO A 84 4.96 -21.22 2.82
CA PRO A 84 4.78 -20.51 4.09
C PRO A 84 5.97 -19.66 4.51
N GLU A 85 7.19 -20.16 4.34
CA GLU A 85 8.45 -19.48 4.68
C GLU A 85 8.72 -18.25 3.80
N ASN A 86 8.12 -18.17 2.61
CA ASN A 86 8.33 -17.09 1.66
C ASN A 86 7.24 -16.00 1.74
N ARG A 87 6.26 -16.14 2.63
CA ARG A 87 5.10 -15.23 2.69
C ARG A 87 5.48 -13.77 2.85
N GLU A 88 6.41 -13.46 3.74
CA GLU A 88 6.87 -12.07 3.97
C GLU A 88 7.49 -11.48 2.70
N ALA A 89 8.41 -12.21 2.06
CA ALA A 89 9.05 -11.77 0.82
C ALA A 89 8.03 -11.57 -0.32
N VAL A 90 7.10 -12.53 -0.49
CA VAL A 90 6.04 -12.44 -1.49
C VAL A 90 5.10 -11.27 -1.20
N GLU A 91 4.79 -11.00 0.07
CA GLU A 91 3.94 -9.88 0.46
C GLU A 91 4.51 -8.55 -0.05
N HIS A 92 5.75 -8.27 0.33
CA HIS A 92 6.44 -7.03 -0.04
C HIS A 92 6.68 -6.91 -1.55
N LEU A 93 7.13 -7.98 -2.21
CA LEU A 93 7.37 -7.98 -3.65
C LEU A 93 6.07 -7.68 -4.42
N TRP A 94 4.95 -8.31 -4.03
CA TRP A 94 3.70 -8.11 -4.75
C TRP A 94 3.13 -6.70 -4.55
N ARG A 95 3.36 -6.08 -3.39
CA ARG A 95 3.01 -4.67 -3.17
C ARG A 95 3.74 -3.74 -4.11
N GLU A 96 5.05 -3.91 -4.29
CA GLU A 96 5.82 -3.14 -5.27
C GLU A 96 5.31 -3.37 -6.71
N ILE A 97 5.11 -4.63 -7.09
CA ILE A 97 4.62 -4.99 -8.43
C ILE A 97 3.23 -4.36 -8.70
N VAL A 98 2.33 -4.35 -7.72
CA VAL A 98 1.02 -3.71 -7.84
C VAL A 98 1.16 -2.19 -7.88
N GLY A 99 1.98 -1.60 -7.01
CA GLY A 99 2.22 -0.15 -6.93
C GLY A 99 2.75 0.42 -8.25
N TRP A 100 3.74 -0.23 -8.87
CA TRP A 100 4.26 0.18 -10.19
C TRP A 100 3.22 0.01 -11.30
N GLY A 101 2.33 -0.98 -11.19
CA GLY A 101 1.19 -1.14 -12.11
C GLY A 101 0.16 -0.01 -11.99
N LEU A 102 -0.12 0.46 -10.77
CA LEU A 102 -0.96 1.63 -10.53
C LEU A 102 -0.31 2.90 -11.09
N ALA A 103 1.00 3.07 -10.87
CA ALA A 103 1.76 4.23 -11.34
C ALA A 103 1.74 4.40 -12.87
N ARG A 104 1.56 3.31 -13.65
CA ARG A 104 1.33 3.40 -15.11
C ARG A 104 0.05 4.14 -15.50
N GLN A 105 -0.89 4.28 -14.56
CA GLN A 105 -2.15 5.01 -14.74
C GLN A 105 -2.08 6.46 -14.20
N GLY A 106 -0.93 6.83 -13.62
CA GLY A 106 -0.68 8.07 -12.89
C GLY A 106 -0.04 7.76 -11.52
N ARG A 107 0.99 8.52 -11.12
CA ARG A 107 1.61 8.36 -9.78
C ARG A 107 0.61 8.79 -8.71
N LEU A 108 0.43 7.94 -7.70
CA LEU A 108 -0.44 8.25 -6.57
C LEU A 108 0.23 9.31 -5.69
N GLN A 109 -0.45 10.43 -5.47
CA GLN A 109 -0.05 11.44 -4.50
C GLN A 109 -0.57 11.05 -3.12
N VAL A 110 0.31 11.03 -2.12
CA VAL A 110 0.00 10.64 -0.74
C VAL A 110 0.41 11.76 0.20
N HIS A 111 -0.57 12.44 0.81
CA HIS A 111 -0.31 13.43 1.84
C HIS A 111 -0.35 12.78 3.23
N VAL A 112 0.78 12.81 3.94
CA VAL A 112 0.91 12.23 5.27
C VAL A 112 0.85 13.34 6.30
N TRP A 113 -0.04 13.21 7.28
CA TRP A 113 -0.05 14.05 8.47
C TRP A 113 0.16 13.20 9.72
N ALA A 114 1.23 13.48 10.45
CA ALA A 114 1.66 12.72 11.62
C ALA A 114 2.51 13.62 12.53
N PRO A 115 1.88 14.34 13.50
CA PRO A 115 2.57 15.37 14.27
C PRO A 115 3.55 14.82 15.31
N ILE A 116 3.32 13.60 15.81
CA ILE A 116 4.12 12.98 16.88
C ILE A 116 5.25 12.12 16.33
N ASP A 117 4.96 11.24 15.35
CA ASP A 117 5.93 10.31 14.76
C ASP A 117 5.81 10.28 13.23
N PRO A 118 6.31 11.33 12.54
CA PRO A 118 6.20 11.45 11.09
C PRO A 118 6.95 10.37 10.34
N SER A 119 8.08 9.89 10.87
CA SER A 119 8.89 8.84 10.22
C SER A 119 8.12 7.53 10.13
N LYS A 120 7.52 7.07 11.24
CA LYS A 120 6.73 5.84 11.25
C LYS A 120 5.53 5.91 10.31
N ALA A 121 4.85 7.05 10.24
CA ALA A 121 3.71 7.23 9.34
C ALA A 121 4.14 7.21 7.86
N VAL A 122 5.26 7.85 7.52
CA VAL A 122 5.83 7.83 6.17
C VAL A 122 6.29 6.41 5.79
N ASP A 123 6.93 5.69 6.70
CA ASP A 123 7.36 4.31 6.45
C ASP A 123 6.15 3.38 6.27
N GLY A 124 5.10 3.54 7.08
CA GLY A 124 3.83 2.83 6.88
C GLY A 124 3.19 3.13 5.52
N ALA A 125 3.17 4.40 5.10
CA ALA A 125 2.69 4.79 3.79
C ALA A 125 3.53 4.18 2.65
N ARG A 126 4.86 4.15 2.78
CA ARG A 126 5.76 3.49 1.82
C ARG A 126 5.50 2.00 1.71
N LEU A 127 5.37 1.31 2.85
CA LEU A 127 5.08 -0.12 2.89
C LEU A 127 3.74 -0.47 2.23
N ARG A 128 2.79 0.47 2.16
CA ARG A 128 1.46 0.25 1.58
C ARG A 128 1.31 0.67 0.12
N PHE A 129 1.85 1.82 -0.24
CA PHE A 129 1.70 2.38 -1.58
C PHE A 129 2.90 2.10 -2.48
N GLY A 130 3.98 1.58 -1.90
CA GLY A 130 5.21 1.23 -2.58
C GLY A 130 6.07 2.44 -2.96
N ALA A 131 7.24 2.17 -3.53
CA ALA A 131 8.20 3.20 -3.92
C ALA A 131 7.71 4.11 -5.08
N ALA A 132 6.68 3.70 -5.80
CA ALA A 132 6.15 4.45 -6.94
C ALA A 132 5.24 5.64 -6.53
N ALA A 133 4.79 5.70 -5.28
CA ALA A 133 3.95 6.77 -4.78
C ALA A 133 4.75 8.03 -4.40
N ASP A 134 4.17 9.20 -4.66
CA ASP A 134 4.74 10.48 -4.27
C ASP A 134 4.23 10.85 -2.87
N ILE A 135 5.06 10.60 -1.87
CA ILE A 135 4.71 10.80 -0.45
C ILE A 135 5.21 12.17 0.00
N LYS A 136 4.30 12.98 0.53
CA LYS A 136 4.58 14.31 1.07
C LYS A 136 4.08 14.44 2.50
N LEU A 137 4.97 14.79 3.42
CA LEU A 137 4.58 15.16 4.77
C LEU A 137 3.96 16.57 4.76
N VAL A 138 2.78 16.71 5.37
CA VAL A 138 2.07 17.98 5.56
C VAL A 138 1.90 18.27 7.04
N ARG A 139 1.69 19.55 7.37
CA ARG A 139 1.61 20.03 8.76
C ARG A 139 0.20 20.18 9.30
N ASP A 140 -0.80 20.09 8.42
CA ASP A 140 -2.21 20.32 8.72
C ASP A 140 -3.04 19.13 8.21
N PRO A 141 -3.84 18.48 9.08
CA PRO A 141 -4.70 17.38 8.65
C PRO A 141 -5.79 17.82 7.67
N GLN A 142 -6.28 19.05 7.76
CA GLN A 142 -7.31 19.56 6.85
C GLN A 142 -6.76 19.71 5.42
N ALA A 143 -5.51 20.16 5.27
CA ALA A 143 -4.83 20.19 3.98
C ALA A 143 -4.64 18.79 3.36
N ALA A 144 -4.41 17.75 4.18
CA ALA A 144 -4.34 16.37 3.71
C ALA A 144 -5.72 15.87 3.22
N LEU A 145 -6.78 16.12 4.00
CA LEU A 145 -8.15 15.72 3.67
C LEU A 145 -8.68 16.45 2.43
N ALA A 146 -8.42 17.75 2.30
CA ALA A 146 -8.76 18.53 1.12
C ALA A 146 -8.13 17.95 -0.15
N HIS A 147 -6.85 17.58 -0.10
CA HIS A 147 -6.17 16.93 -1.22
C HIS A 147 -6.80 15.58 -1.58
N ALA A 148 -7.14 14.75 -0.58
CA ALA A 148 -7.84 13.49 -0.83
C ALA A 148 -9.23 13.71 -1.48
N ALA A 149 -9.93 14.79 -1.11
CA ALA A 149 -11.26 15.12 -1.62
C ALA A 149 -11.27 15.56 -3.09
N GLU A 150 -10.15 16.07 -3.61
CA GLU A 150 -9.95 16.35 -5.04
C GLU A 150 -10.06 15.08 -5.90
N GLY A 151 -9.82 13.89 -5.31
CA GLY A 151 -9.89 12.61 -6.01
C GLY A 151 -8.63 12.23 -6.80
N HIS A 152 -7.58 13.05 -6.73
CA HIS A 152 -6.30 12.81 -7.41
C HIS A 152 -5.22 12.16 -6.52
N GLY A 153 -5.52 11.97 -5.24
CA GLY A 153 -4.60 11.39 -4.26
C GLY A 153 -5.32 10.84 -3.05
N VAL A 154 -4.55 10.53 -2.01
CA VAL A 154 -5.03 10.02 -0.72
C VAL A 154 -4.30 10.71 0.43
N ALA A 155 -4.88 10.61 1.62
CA ALA A 155 -4.29 11.08 2.86
C ALA A 155 -3.95 9.90 3.77
N VAL A 156 -2.85 10.00 4.51
CA VAL A 156 -2.53 9.13 5.65
C VAL A 156 -2.46 10.01 6.88
N LEU A 157 -3.38 9.82 7.81
CA LEU A 157 -3.52 10.68 8.98
C LEU A 157 -3.32 9.87 10.26
N SER A 158 -2.43 10.32 11.13
CA SER A 158 -2.25 9.73 12.45
C SER A 158 -3.46 9.97 13.34
N ILE A 159 -3.77 8.97 14.16
CA ILE A 159 -4.75 9.08 15.23
C ILE A 159 -4.02 9.59 16.47
N ASN A 160 -4.43 10.73 17.00
CA ASN A 160 -3.83 11.32 18.20
C ASN A 160 -4.86 12.17 18.97
N THR A 161 -4.42 12.80 20.05
CA THR A 161 -5.26 13.65 20.92
C THR A 161 -5.23 15.13 20.55
N GLU A 162 -4.36 15.55 19.64
CA GLU A 162 -4.19 16.96 19.25
C GLU A 162 -5.27 17.41 18.27
N ASP A 163 -5.65 16.53 17.32
CA ASP A 163 -6.65 16.84 16.31
C ASP A 163 -7.58 15.65 16.05
N ALA A 164 -8.89 15.90 16.15
CA ALA A 164 -9.95 14.92 15.92
C ALA A 164 -10.48 14.97 14.47
N TRP A 165 -9.58 15.09 13.49
CA TRP A 165 -9.87 15.18 12.05
C TRP A 165 -10.90 14.15 11.56
N TRP A 166 -10.92 12.97 12.17
CA TRP A 166 -11.81 11.85 11.86
C TRP A 166 -13.29 12.19 12.09
N MET A 167 -13.62 13.16 12.96
CA MET A 167 -14.98 13.64 13.16
C MET A 167 -15.56 14.27 11.87
N GLY A 168 -14.70 14.94 11.09
CA GLY A 168 -15.09 15.60 9.84
C GLY A 168 -15.57 14.60 8.78
N LEU A 169 -15.12 13.34 8.82
CA LEU A 169 -15.51 12.29 7.86
C LEU A 169 -17.01 12.05 7.80
N ARG A 170 -17.77 12.31 8.87
CA ARG A 170 -19.23 12.11 8.87
C ARG A 170 -19.99 13.19 8.10
N ARG A 171 -19.39 14.36 7.91
CA ARG A 171 -20.12 15.54 7.41
C ARG A 171 -19.31 16.32 6.40
N GLU A 172 -18.27 17.00 6.87
CA GLU A 172 -17.43 17.89 6.05
C GLU A 172 -16.70 17.12 4.96
N TRP A 173 -16.28 15.90 5.27
CA TRP A 173 -15.52 15.01 4.38
C TRP A 173 -16.29 13.73 4.06
N SER A 174 -17.62 13.79 3.99
CA SER A 174 -18.51 12.63 3.76
C SER A 174 -18.32 11.91 2.42
N MET A 175 -17.62 12.54 1.46
CA MET A 175 -17.22 11.89 0.20
C MET A 175 -15.97 11.01 0.33
N LEU A 176 -15.25 11.12 1.46
CA LEU A 176 -14.06 10.34 1.72
C LEU A 176 -14.41 9.07 2.48
N SER A 177 -13.61 8.03 2.26
CA SER A 177 -13.70 6.79 3.02
C SER A 177 -12.33 6.39 3.55
N VAL A 178 -12.32 5.89 4.77
CA VAL A 178 -11.18 5.13 5.29
C VAL A 178 -11.11 3.82 4.52
N PHE A 179 -9.93 3.49 3.99
CA PHE A 179 -9.74 2.27 3.20
C PHE A 179 -8.56 1.41 3.68
N ASP A 180 -7.80 1.89 4.67
CA ASP A 180 -6.70 1.14 5.28
C ASP A 180 -6.33 1.70 6.67
N GLY A 181 -5.64 0.89 7.49
CA GLY A 181 -5.16 1.23 8.82
C GLY A 181 -3.77 0.68 9.10
N TYR A 182 -2.90 1.51 9.69
CA TYR A 182 -1.49 1.20 9.95
C TYR A 182 -1.20 1.06 11.44
N GLY A 183 -0.37 0.09 11.85
CA GLY A 183 0.04 -0.08 13.26
C GLY A 183 -0.32 -1.42 13.90
N GLY A 184 -0.78 -2.40 13.10
CA GLY A 184 -1.14 -3.73 13.57
C GLY A 184 -2.64 -3.85 13.87
N GLU A 185 -2.99 -4.61 14.91
CA GLU A 185 -4.39 -4.88 15.27
C GLU A 185 -5.19 -3.61 15.60
N THR A 186 -4.51 -2.64 16.22
CA THR A 186 -5.05 -1.32 16.57
C THR A 186 -4.31 -0.25 15.76
N PRO A 187 -4.92 0.28 14.68
CA PRO A 187 -4.25 1.24 13.83
C PRO A 187 -3.96 2.55 14.58
N THR A 188 -2.74 3.06 14.42
CA THR A 188 -2.29 4.37 14.88
C THR A 188 -2.38 5.44 13.78
N SER A 189 -2.70 5.04 12.55
CA SER A 189 -2.93 5.95 11.42
C SER A 189 -3.91 5.31 10.45
N LEU A 190 -4.66 6.13 9.72
CA LEU A 190 -5.67 5.68 8.75
C LEU A 190 -5.38 6.27 7.37
N ALA A 191 -5.60 5.47 6.33
CA ALA A 191 -5.59 5.92 4.95
C ALA A 191 -7.00 6.33 4.53
N VAL A 192 -7.13 7.53 3.96
CA VAL A 192 -8.39 8.15 3.60
C VAL A 192 -8.34 8.63 2.16
N GLY A 193 -9.37 8.35 1.38
CA GLY A 193 -9.44 8.72 -0.02
C GLY A 193 -10.86 8.76 -0.55
N LYS A 194 -11.04 9.32 -1.74
CA LYS A 194 -12.32 9.29 -2.45
C LYS A 194 -12.48 7.96 -3.17
N ILE A 195 -12.72 6.91 -2.39
CA ILE A 195 -12.79 5.53 -2.86
C ILE A 195 -14.22 5.20 -3.28
N ASP A 196 -14.37 4.52 -4.42
CA ASP A 196 -15.65 3.96 -4.85
C ASP A 196 -16.14 2.93 -3.82
N PRO A 197 -17.35 3.02 -3.25
CA PRO A 197 -17.77 2.13 -2.15
C PRO A 197 -17.61 0.62 -2.43
N PRO A 198 -17.92 0.08 -3.63
CA PRO A 198 -17.65 -1.31 -3.99
C PRO A 198 -16.15 -1.67 -4.05
N ALA A 199 -15.26 -0.68 -4.05
CA ALA A 199 -13.82 -0.87 -4.05
C ALA A 199 -13.21 -0.91 -2.64
N LEU A 200 -13.99 -0.66 -1.60
CA LEU A 200 -13.50 -0.74 -0.23
C LEU A 200 -13.16 -2.19 0.17
N PRO A 201 -12.20 -2.39 1.08
CA PRO A 201 -11.83 -3.73 1.53
C PRO A 201 -12.96 -4.38 2.34
N THR A 202 -12.91 -5.71 2.45
CA THR A 202 -13.98 -6.52 3.08
C THR A 202 -13.76 -6.81 4.56
N GLY A 203 -12.83 -6.13 5.23
CA GLY A 203 -12.52 -6.37 6.65
C GLY A 203 -13.33 -5.51 7.61
N ARG A 204 -12.72 -5.14 8.75
CA ARG A 204 -13.36 -4.37 9.82
C ARG A 204 -13.86 -3.02 9.31
N ARG A 205 -15.05 -2.63 9.73
CA ARG A 205 -15.61 -1.29 9.45
C ARG A 205 -14.99 -0.27 10.37
N VAL A 206 -14.83 0.95 9.87
CA VAL A 206 -14.40 2.11 10.64
C VAL A 206 -15.62 2.97 10.89
N VAL A 207 -15.94 3.20 12.15
CA VAL A 207 -17.14 3.93 12.56
C VAL A 207 -16.78 5.16 13.40
N VAL A 208 -17.56 6.21 13.21
CA VAL A 208 -17.51 7.43 14.00
C VAL A 208 -18.89 7.64 14.61
N THR A 209 -19.03 7.43 15.92
CA THR A 209 -20.33 7.44 16.61
C THR A 209 -20.35 8.36 17.82
N VAL A 210 -21.54 8.84 18.18
CA VAL A 210 -21.77 9.52 19.47
C VAL A 210 -21.78 8.46 20.58
N GLY A 211 -21.21 8.79 21.73
CA GLY A 211 -21.16 7.92 22.90
C GLY A 211 -19.78 7.29 23.13
N GLY A 212 -19.65 6.57 24.23
CA GLY A 212 -18.41 5.87 24.60
C GLY A 212 -18.20 4.57 23.80
N ASP A 213 -17.22 3.79 24.25
CA ASP A 213 -16.89 2.45 23.76
C ASP A 213 -17.89 1.36 24.20
N ALA A 214 -18.84 1.70 25.08
CA ALA A 214 -19.96 0.84 25.41
C ALA A 214 -20.73 0.50 24.13
N GLY A 215 -20.77 -0.80 23.79
CA GLY A 215 -21.40 -1.28 22.56
C GLY A 215 -22.80 -0.70 22.35
N ASP A 216 -23.16 -0.50 21.09
CA ASP A 216 -24.48 0.00 20.64
C ASP A 216 -25.64 -0.99 20.87
N GLY A 217 -25.40 -2.08 21.61
CA GLY A 217 -26.37 -3.15 21.83
C GLY A 217 -26.51 -4.14 20.67
N SER A 218 -25.78 -3.96 19.55
CA SER A 218 -25.79 -4.88 18.40
C SER A 218 -25.11 -6.23 18.68
N GLY A 219 -24.33 -6.33 19.76
CA GLY A 219 -23.50 -7.49 20.07
C GLY A 219 -22.22 -7.60 19.24
N ALA A 220 -22.00 -6.70 18.27
CA ALA A 220 -20.77 -6.65 17.50
C ALA A 220 -19.60 -6.16 18.36
N ARG A 221 -18.42 -6.76 18.15
CA ARG A 221 -17.20 -6.32 18.83
C ARG A 221 -16.81 -4.93 18.33
N ARG A 222 -16.41 -4.07 19.27
CA ARG A 222 -15.89 -2.73 18.99
C ARG A 222 -14.51 -2.55 19.62
N TRP A 223 -13.63 -1.86 18.89
CA TRP A 223 -12.31 -1.46 19.38
C TRP A 223 -12.18 0.04 19.23
N GLY A 224 -12.23 0.76 20.36
CA GLY A 224 -12.03 2.21 20.38
C GLY A 224 -10.61 2.56 19.96
N LEU A 225 -10.49 3.51 19.03
CA LEU A 225 -9.22 4.05 18.55
C LEU A 225 -8.94 5.44 19.13
N ASN A 226 -9.98 6.27 19.26
CA ASN A 226 -9.86 7.63 19.80
C ASN A 226 -11.22 8.16 20.25
N THR A 227 -11.22 9.12 21.19
CA THR A 227 -12.42 9.82 21.62
C THR A 227 -12.18 11.33 21.68
N ASN A 228 -13.19 12.11 21.30
CA ASN A 228 -13.14 13.56 21.35
C ASN A 228 -14.56 14.14 21.48
N HIS A 229 -14.79 15.02 22.47
CA HIS A 229 -16.07 15.71 22.68
C HIS A 229 -17.33 14.81 22.61
N GLY A 230 -17.28 13.62 23.21
CA GLY A 230 -18.41 12.67 23.22
C GLY A 230 -18.58 11.84 21.95
N TRP A 231 -17.66 11.97 20.99
CA TRP A 231 -17.54 11.11 19.82
C TRP A 231 -16.46 10.07 20.02
N THR A 232 -16.65 8.91 19.39
CA THR A 232 -15.69 7.80 19.38
C THR A 232 -15.41 7.37 17.95
N LEU A 233 -14.12 7.28 17.61
CA LEU A 233 -13.61 6.56 16.45
C LEU A 233 -13.34 5.11 16.88
N ALA A 234 -13.90 4.14 16.17
CA ALA A 234 -13.71 2.74 16.48
C ALA A 234 -13.64 1.85 15.23
N LEU A 235 -13.09 0.65 15.41
CA LEU A 235 -13.28 -0.47 14.51
C LEU A 235 -14.45 -1.32 14.98
N THR A 236 -15.18 -1.93 14.04
CA THR A 236 -16.21 -2.93 14.36
C THR A 236 -16.28 -4.03 13.32
N ASP A 237 -16.66 -5.23 13.78
CA ASP A 237 -17.00 -6.37 12.91
C ASP A 237 -18.47 -6.32 12.43
N ALA A 238 -19.25 -5.32 12.85
CA ALA A 238 -20.61 -5.14 12.38
C ALA A 238 -20.63 -4.91 10.86
N ASP A 239 -21.56 -5.56 10.16
CA ASP A 239 -21.72 -5.38 8.72
C ASP A 239 -22.55 -4.13 8.43
N VAL A 240 -21.88 -2.98 8.55
CA VAL A 240 -22.45 -1.65 8.34
C VAL A 240 -21.87 -1.06 7.05
N ALA A 241 -22.71 -0.59 6.14
CA ALA A 241 -22.23 0.02 4.90
C ALA A 241 -21.71 1.45 5.16
N PRO A 242 -20.63 1.88 4.48
CA PRO A 242 -20.15 3.26 4.54
C PRO A 242 -21.25 4.26 4.16
N GLY A 243 -21.46 5.28 4.99
CA GLY A 243 -22.53 6.27 4.83
C GLY A 243 -23.86 5.89 5.50
N ASP A 244 -23.98 4.70 6.10
CA ASP A 244 -25.16 4.33 6.89
C ASP A 244 -25.31 5.20 8.14
N VAL A 245 -26.54 5.24 8.67
CA VAL A 245 -26.97 6.04 9.83
C VAL A 245 -26.09 5.79 11.07
N GLU A 246 -25.48 4.61 11.16
CA GLU A 246 -24.59 4.19 12.24
C GLU A 246 -23.18 4.80 12.17
N GLY A 247 -22.90 5.69 11.21
CA GLY A 247 -21.66 6.47 11.17
C GLY A 247 -20.45 5.70 10.65
N CYS A 248 -20.66 4.69 9.81
CA CYS A 248 -19.58 4.01 9.09
C CYS A 248 -18.94 4.98 8.09
N VAL A 249 -17.63 5.18 8.23
CA VAL A 249 -16.81 6.08 7.41
C VAL A 249 -15.81 5.33 6.53
N GLY A 250 -15.90 4.00 6.46
CA GLY A 250 -15.02 3.19 5.63
C GLY A 250 -14.77 1.79 6.19
N ALA A 251 -13.74 1.13 5.66
CA ALA A 251 -13.34 -0.21 6.06
C ALA A 251 -11.82 -0.39 5.94
N ILE A 252 -11.27 -1.33 6.70
CA ILE A 252 -9.87 -1.76 6.63
C ILE A 252 -9.83 -3.28 6.48
N GLY A 253 -8.77 -3.86 5.93
CA GLY A 253 -8.65 -5.32 5.79
C GLY A 253 -7.28 -5.80 5.39
#